data_AF-A0A915CU62-F1
#
_entry.id   AF-A0A915CU62-F1
#
_cell.length_a   1.000
_cell.length_b   1.000
_cell.length_c   1.000
_cell.angle_alpha   90.00
_cell.angle_beta   90.00
_cell.angle_gamma   90.00
#
_symmetry.space_group_name_H-M   'P 1'
#
loop_
_entity.id
_entity.type
_entity.pdbx_description
1 polymer ?
#
loop_
_entity_poly.entity_id
_entity_poly.type
_entity_poly.pdbx_seq_one_letter_code
_entity_poly.pdbx_strand_id
1 'polypeptide(L)'
;MYISVNYAEIEKSNECPEHSARSEWEDIKIDGCSSAWTLALVAVKIKKHRLIYYDSLLSDGHICLSLIKKYLEQESMQKGHQGKDPVNWLGFNDKTIPPQSNCYDCGIFVCLFAESVSRDARPDFKQQQVKEIRKKISKEIFDGAMSEPKKIDKSIVGWAI
;
A
#
# COMPACT_ATOMS: atom_id res chain seq x y z
N MET A 1 -2.56 -8.19 8.72
CA MET A 1 -2.22 -8.86 7.45
C MET A 1 -1.92 -7.77 6.44
N TYR A 2 -0.82 -7.91 5.70
CA TYR A 2 -0.39 -6.96 4.66
C TYR A 2 -0.41 -7.68 3.33
N ILE A 3 -1.00 -7.04 2.32
CA ILE A 3 -0.97 -7.54 0.96
C ILE A 3 -0.25 -6.46 0.14
N SER A 4 0.90 -6.82 -0.42
CA SER A 4 1.57 -6.03 -1.44
C SER A 4 0.99 -6.41 -2.79
N VAL A 5 0.51 -5.43 -3.55
CA VAL A 5 -0.15 -5.68 -4.83
C VAL A 5 0.72 -5.19 -5.97
N ASN A 6 1.03 -6.10 -6.88
CA ASN A 6 1.75 -5.82 -8.11
C ASN A 6 0.76 -5.58 -9.24
N TYR A 7 0.74 -4.36 -9.78
CA TYR A 7 -0.22 -4.00 -10.82
C TYR A 7 0.02 -4.73 -12.15
N ALA A 8 1.26 -5.14 -12.45
CA ALA A 8 1.58 -5.85 -13.69
C ALA A 8 0.94 -7.27 -13.78
N GLU A 9 0.58 -7.86 -12.64
CA GLU A 9 -0.15 -9.15 -12.61
C GLU A 9 -1.66 -8.97 -12.71
N ILE A 10 -2.20 -7.84 -12.22
CA ILE A 10 -3.62 -7.52 -12.33
C ILE A 10 -4.01 -7.36 -13.80
N GLU A 11 -3.18 -6.68 -14.61
CA GLU A 11 -3.43 -6.47 -16.04
C GLU A 11 -3.52 -7.78 -16.83
N LYS A 12 -2.69 -8.78 -16.50
CA LYS A 12 -2.70 -10.09 -17.19
C LYS A 12 -3.93 -10.94 -16.89
N SER A 13 -4.60 -10.70 -15.76
CA SER A 13 -5.81 -11.43 -15.37
C SER A 13 -7.09 -10.91 -16.03
N ASN A 14 -7.01 -9.77 -16.74
CA ASN A 14 -8.13 -9.10 -17.40
C ASN A 14 -8.01 -9.12 -18.93
N GLU A 15 -7.82 -10.29 -19.55
CA GLU A 15 -8.11 -10.43 -20.99
C GLU A 15 -9.64 -10.30 -21.21
N CYS A 16 -10.09 -9.06 -21.41
CA CYS A 16 -11.42 -8.70 -21.93
C CYS A 16 -11.32 -7.37 -22.72
N PRO A 17 -12.18 -7.16 -23.72
CA PRO A 17 -11.77 -6.70 -25.04
C PRO A 17 -11.53 -5.20 -25.14
N GLU A 18 -10.52 -4.90 -25.94
CA GLU A 18 -10.24 -3.68 -26.71
C GLU A 18 -11.11 -2.42 -26.51
N HIS A 19 -10.37 -1.34 -26.25
CA HIS A 19 -10.61 0.05 -26.67
C HIS A 19 -11.76 0.82 -26.01
N SER A 20 -11.53 1.34 -24.79
CA SER A 20 -11.87 2.76 -24.49
C SER A 20 -11.18 3.34 -23.25
N ALA A 21 -10.58 2.54 -22.37
CA ALA A 21 -10.00 3.06 -21.12
C ALA A 21 -8.52 3.52 -21.22
N ARG A 22 -8.05 3.92 -22.41
CA ARG A 22 -6.64 4.37 -22.60
C ARG A 22 -6.42 5.83 -22.21
N SER A 23 -7.46 6.62 -21.94
CA SER A 23 -7.36 8.08 -21.78
C SER A 23 -7.31 8.62 -20.36
N GLU A 24 -7.44 7.80 -19.30
CA GLU A 24 -7.51 8.32 -17.91
C GLU A 24 -6.23 8.10 -17.08
N TRP A 25 -5.19 7.47 -17.65
CA TRP A 25 -3.92 7.21 -16.95
C TRP A 25 -2.81 8.22 -17.28
N GLU A 26 -3.07 9.20 -18.15
CA GLU A 26 -2.06 10.13 -18.64
C GLU A 26 -1.69 11.26 -17.65
N ASP A 27 -2.43 11.40 -16.54
CA ASP A 27 -2.31 12.55 -15.64
C ASP A 27 -1.30 12.36 -14.48
N ILE A 28 -0.63 11.21 -14.39
CA ILE A 28 0.54 11.04 -13.49
C ILE A 28 1.79 10.74 -14.33
N LYS A 29 2.11 11.65 -15.24
CA LYS A 29 3.44 11.68 -15.87
C LYS A 29 4.47 12.20 -14.84
N ILE A 30 5.13 11.27 -14.14
CA ILE A 30 6.47 11.56 -13.65
C ILE A 30 7.37 11.54 -14.89
N ASP A 31 7.82 12.72 -15.33
CA ASP A 31 8.61 12.89 -16.54
C ASP A 31 9.76 11.86 -16.63
N GLY A 32 9.78 11.05 -17.71
CA GLY A 32 10.91 10.22 -18.09
C GLY A 32 10.85 8.71 -17.78
N CYS A 33 9.73 8.15 -17.35
CA CYS A 33 9.65 6.71 -17.04
C CYS A 33 8.49 6.00 -17.77
N SER A 34 8.81 5.19 -18.78
CA SER A 34 7.86 4.56 -19.71
C SER A 34 7.32 3.19 -19.29
N SER A 35 7.76 2.64 -18.15
CA SER A 35 7.21 1.40 -17.57
C SER A 35 7.74 1.19 -16.14
N ALA A 36 7.01 1.70 -15.16
CA ALA A 36 7.34 1.48 -13.76
C ALA A 36 6.49 0.34 -13.19
N TRP A 37 7.14 -0.66 -12.59
CA TRP A 37 6.45 -1.53 -11.65
C TRP A 37 5.94 -0.64 -10.52
N THR A 38 4.62 -0.54 -10.37
CA THR A 38 4.02 0.13 -9.22
C THR A 38 3.68 -0.90 -8.15
N LEU A 39 3.94 -0.53 -6.90
CA LEU A 39 3.69 -1.37 -5.74
C LEU A 39 2.90 -0.53 -4.73
N ALA A 40 1.78 -1.08 -4.28
CA ALA A 40 0.96 -0.49 -3.24
C ALA A 40 0.84 -1.44 -2.04
N LEU A 41 0.61 -0.84 -0.87
CA LEU A 41 0.34 -1.55 0.36
C LEU A 41 -1.15 -1.47 0.70
N VAL A 42 -1.78 -2.63 0.97
CA VAL A 42 -3.08 -2.66 1.62
C VAL A 42 -2.97 -3.20 3.03
N ALA A 43 -3.28 -2.34 3.99
CA ALA A 43 -3.34 -2.67 5.41
C ALA A 43 -4.75 -3.15 5.78
N VAL A 44 -4.85 -4.41 6.22
CA VAL A 44 -6.11 -5.00 6.67
C VAL A 44 -6.22 -4.88 8.19
N LYS A 45 -7.07 -3.96 8.66
CA LYS A 45 -7.37 -3.74 10.09
C LYS A 45 -8.59 -4.59 10.48
N ILE A 46 -8.35 -5.85 10.82
CA ILE A 46 -9.38 -6.88 11.06
C ILE A 46 -10.40 -6.43 12.11
N LYS A 47 -9.96 -5.98 13.29
CA LYS A 47 -10.87 -5.57 14.40
C LYS A 47 -11.83 -4.43 14.03
N LYS A 48 -11.45 -3.58 13.08
CA LYS A 48 -12.26 -2.42 12.64
C LYS A 48 -12.97 -2.67 11.31
N HIS A 49 -12.76 -3.85 10.69
CA HIS A 49 -13.21 -4.17 9.33
C HIS A 49 -12.83 -3.09 8.30
N ARG A 50 -11.58 -2.59 8.37
CA ARG A 50 -11.07 -1.56 7.45
C ARG A 50 -9.95 -2.08 6.56
N LEU A 51 -9.95 -1.64 5.32
CA LEU A 51 -8.87 -1.77 4.34
C LEU A 51 -8.32 -0.38 4.07
N ILE A 52 -7.02 -0.18 4.24
CA ILE A 52 -6.38 1.10 3.96
C ILE A 52 -5.33 0.88 2.87
N TYR A 53 -5.50 1.58 1.77
CA TYR A 53 -4.63 1.55 0.60
C TYR A 53 -3.62 2.69 0.67
N TYR A 54 -2.35 2.36 0.43
CA TYR A 54 -1.23 3.28 0.37
C TYR A 54 -0.45 3.06 -0.92
N ASP A 55 -0.38 4.10 -1.74
CA ASP A 55 0.39 4.14 -2.98
C ASP A 55 1.20 5.42 -3.00
N SER A 56 2.52 5.30 -3.14
CA SER A 56 3.41 6.44 -3.19
C SER A 56 3.23 7.31 -4.44
N LEU A 57 2.59 6.80 -5.48
CA LEU A 57 2.14 7.58 -6.65
C LEU A 57 0.73 8.15 -6.49
N LEU A 58 0.06 7.92 -5.36
CA LEU A 58 -1.26 8.45 -5.03
C LEU A 58 -2.39 8.04 -6.00
N SER A 59 -2.28 6.86 -6.62
CA SER A 59 -3.37 6.32 -7.43
C SER A 59 -4.62 6.01 -6.60
N ASP A 60 -5.76 5.82 -7.26
CA ASP A 60 -7.05 5.68 -6.57
C ASP A 60 -7.24 4.36 -5.81
N GLY A 61 -6.58 3.28 -6.23
CA GLY A 61 -6.60 1.99 -5.53
C GLY A 61 -7.96 1.26 -5.49
N HIS A 62 -9.02 1.78 -6.13
CA HIS A 62 -10.38 1.23 -6.05
C HIS A 62 -10.47 -0.24 -6.49
N ILE A 63 -9.79 -0.60 -7.59
CA ILE A 63 -9.74 -1.97 -8.09
C ILE A 63 -9.09 -2.89 -7.06
N CYS A 64 -7.95 -2.48 -6.51
CA CYS A 64 -7.19 -3.23 -5.52
C CYS A 64 -8.02 -3.48 -4.24
N LEU A 65 -8.65 -2.43 -3.71
CA LEU A 65 -9.53 -2.52 -2.54
C LEU A 65 -10.71 -3.46 -2.78
N SER A 66 -11.31 -3.40 -3.97
CA SER A 66 -12.44 -4.27 -4.35
C SER A 66 -12.03 -5.74 -4.45
N LEU A 67 -10.87 -6.02 -5.04
CA LEU A 67 -10.32 -7.37 -5.16
C LEU A 67 -10.00 -7.96 -3.78
N ILE A 68 -9.38 -7.19 -2.89
CA ILE A 68 -9.06 -7.65 -1.53
C ILE A 68 -10.34 -7.88 -0.72
N LYS A 69 -11.34 -7.01 -0.84
CA LYS A 69 -12.65 -7.21 -0.21
C LYS A 69 -13.27 -8.54 -0.67
N LYS A 70 -13.32 -8.79 -1.97
CA LYS A 70 -13.84 -10.04 -2.55
C LYS A 70 -13.05 -11.25 -2.05
N TYR A 71 -11.72 -11.16 -1.99
CA TYR A 71 -10.87 -12.23 -1.45
C TYR A 71 -11.22 -12.53 0.01
N LEU A 72 -11.35 -11.52 0.86
CA LEU A 72 -11.68 -11.70 2.28
C LEU A 72 -13.07 -12.31 2.48
N GLU A 73 -14.04 -11.95 1.65
CA GLU A 73 -15.38 -12.55 1.66
C GLU A 73 -15.32 -14.04 1.28
N GLN A 74 -14.61 -14.38 0.21
CA GLN A 74 -14.42 -15.77 -0.24
C GLN A 74 -13.68 -16.62 0.80
N GLU A 75 -12.59 -16.09 1.35
CA GLU A 75 -11.78 -16.74 2.38
C GLU A 75 -12.61 -17.04 3.65
N SER A 76 -13.49 -16.10 4.04
CA SER A 76 -14.40 -16.28 5.17
C SER A 76 -15.40 -17.43 4.92
N MET A 77 -15.99 -17.47 3.71
CA MET A 77 -16.94 -18.51 3.31
C MET A 77 -16.29 -19.91 3.28
N GLN A 78 -15.08 -20.02 2.75
CA GLN A 78 -14.33 -21.28 2.68
C GLN A 78 -13.97 -21.82 4.08
N LYS A 79 -13.67 -20.93 5.02
CA LYS A 79 -13.35 -21.29 6.42
C LYS A 79 -14.56 -21.61 7.29
N GLY A 80 -15.72 -21.88 6.69
CA GLY A 80 -16.90 -22.37 7.41
C GLY A 80 -17.74 -21.28 8.10
N HIS A 81 -17.59 -20.01 7.72
CA HIS A 81 -18.50 -18.95 8.15
C HIS A 81 -19.79 -18.91 7.29
N GLN A 82 -20.17 -20.03 6.70
CA GLN A 82 -21.36 -20.17 5.87
C GLN A 82 -22.61 -19.87 6.73
N GLY A 83 -23.43 -18.90 6.29
CA GLY A 83 -24.66 -18.51 7.00
C GLY A 83 -24.52 -17.41 8.06
N LYS A 84 -23.32 -16.81 8.23
CA LYS A 84 -23.17 -15.55 8.96
C LYS A 84 -23.33 -14.37 8.02
N ASP A 85 -23.84 -13.26 8.54
CA ASP A 85 -23.93 -12.01 7.77
C ASP A 85 -22.53 -11.61 7.25
N PRO A 86 -22.41 -11.21 5.98
CA PRO A 86 -21.14 -10.81 5.40
C PRO A 86 -20.56 -9.61 6.16
N VAL A 87 -19.27 -9.69 6.49
CA VAL A 87 -18.55 -8.59 7.13
C VAL A 87 -18.47 -7.42 6.17
N ASN A 88 -19.05 -6.28 6.54
CA ASN A 88 -18.98 -5.07 5.74
C ASN A 88 -17.59 -4.41 5.87
N TRP A 89 -16.67 -4.77 4.98
CA TRP A 89 -15.36 -4.14 4.87
C TRP A 89 -15.47 -2.74 4.26
N LEU A 90 -14.88 -1.76 4.95
CA LEU A 90 -14.76 -0.37 4.50
C LEU A 90 -13.36 -0.13 3.90
N GLY A 91 -13.30 0.33 2.66
CA GLY A 91 -12.06 0.67 1.95
C GLY A 91 -11.75 2.16 2.03
N PHE A 92 -10.48 2.49 2.30
CA PHE A 92 -9.97 3.86 2.36
C PHE A 92 -8.71 3.96 1.51
N ASN A 93 -8.58 5.03 0.74
CA ASN A 93 -7.33 5.41 0.09
C ASN A 93 -6.72 6.59 0.85
N ASP A 94 -5.58 6.38 1.50
CA ASP A 94 -4.89 7.45 2.22
C ASP A 94 -3.93 8.19 1.30
N LYS A 95 -4.41 9.28 0.70
CA LYS A 95 -3.60 10.18 -0.14
C LYS A 95 -2.80 11.22 0.67
N THR A 96 -2.85 11.17 2.00
CA THR A 96 -2.17 12.15 2.87
C THR A 96 -0.75 11.69 3.27
N ILE A 97 -0.27 10.60 2.67
CA ILE A 97 1.05 10.02 2.86
C ILE A 97 2.14 10.75 2.06
N PRO A 98 3.42 10.57 2.43
CA PRO A 98 4.53 11.07 1.61
C PRO A 98 4.50 10.48 0.19
N PRO A 99 4.44 11.30 -0.87
CA PRO A 99 4.49 10.82 -2.24
C PRO A 99 5.92 10.57 -2.71
N GLN A 100 6.09 9.65 -3.66
CA GLN A 100 7.34 9.51 -4.40
C GLN A 100 7.41 10.54 -5.54
N SER A 101 8.62 10.99 -5.86
CA SER A 101 8.86 11.93 -6.97
C SER A 101 9.71 11.34 -8.10
N ASN A 102 9.85 10.01 -8.13
CA ASN A 102 10.51 9.25 -9.18
C ASN A 102 9.75 7.94 -9.44
N CYS A 103 10.26 7.09 -10.33
CA CYS A 103 9.57 5.85 -10.72
C CYS A 103 10.22 4.55 -10.22
N TYR A 104 11.20 4.61 -9.32
CA TYR A 104 11.99 3.43 -8.91
C TYR A 104 12.05 3.23 -7.38
N ASP A 105 11.41 4.11 -6.61
CA ASP A 105 11.41 4.05 -5.14
C ASP A 105 10.14 3.42 -4.54
N CYS A 106 9.15 3.02 -5.33
CA CYS A 106 7.87 2.46 -4.84
C CYS A 106 8.06 1.31 -3.84
N GLY A 107 9.04 0.43 -4.07
CA GLY A 107 9.39 -0.64 -3.13
C GLY A 107 9.90 -0.14 -1.78
N ILE A 108 10.71 0.93 -1.77
CA ILE A 108 11.19 1.55 -0.52
C ILE A 108 10.04 2.22 0.23
N PHE A 109 9.16 2.92 -0.47
CA PHE A 109 7.98 3.55 0.14
C PHE A 109 7.06 2.50 0.77
N VAL A 110 6.80 1.37 0.08
CA VAL A 110 6.00 0.27 0.65
C VAL A 110 6.63 -0.31 1.90
N CYS A 111 7.96 -0.50 1.94
CA CYS A 111 8.65 -0.92 3.17
C CYS A 111 8.43 0.07 4.32
N LEU A 112 8.54 1.37 4.07
CA LEU A 112 8.36 2.40 5.09
C LEU A 112 6.90 2.55 5.54
N PHE A 113 5.94 2.39 4.61
CA PHE A 113 4.52 2.34 4.94
C PHE A 113 4.22 1.14 5.82
N ALA A 114 4.72 -0.05 5.46
CA ALA A 114 4.53 -1.27 6.24
C ALA A 114 5.18 -1.14 7.63
N GLU A 115 6.40 -0.62 7.71
CA GLU A 115 7.09 -0.35 8.97
C GLU A 115 6.26 0.56 9.88
N SER A 116 5.78 1.69 9.37
CA SER A 116 4.99 2.66 10.14
C SER A 116 3.64 2.08 10.58
N VAL A 117 2.89 1.52 9.65
CA VAL A 117 1.54 0.97 9.91
C VAL A 117 1.58 -0.22 10.87
N SER A 118 2.65 -1.02 10.84
CA SER A 118 2.85 -2.13 11.77
C SER A 118 3.07 -1.70 13.21
N ARG A 119 3.51 -0.46 13.42
CA ARG A 119 3.68 0.16 14.74
C ARG A 119 2.50 1.07 15.11
N ASP A 120 1.39 0.99 14.37
CA ASP A 120 0.25 1.90 14.48
C ASP A 120 0.67 3.38 14.41
N ALA A 121 1.71 3.67 13.62
CA ALA A 121 2.22 5.01 13.37
C ALA A 121 1.90 5.46 11.93
N ARG A 122 1.84 6.78 11.74
CA ARG A 122 1.70 7.38 10.42
C ARG A 122 3.06 7.40 9.71
N PRO A 123 3.12 7.10 8.40
CA PRO A 123 4.32 7.34 7.61
C PRO A 123 4.75 8.81 7.69
N ASP A 124 5.95 9.05 8.23
CA ASP A 124 6.54 10.38 8.37
C ASP A 124 7.99 10.36 7.89
N PHE A 125 8.15 10.51 6.58
CA PHE A 125 9.44 10.59 5.91
C PHE A 125 9.31 11.42 4.64
N LYS A 126 10.43 11.79 4.05
CA LYS A 126 10.50 12.60 2.82
C LYS A 126 11.34 11.90 1.77
N GLN A 127 11.02 12.16 0.49
CA GLN A 127 11.75 11.61 -0.66
C GLN A 127 13.28 11.82 -0.57
N GLN A 128 13.75 12.95 -0.01
CA GLN A 128 15.18 13.24 0.16
C GLN A 128 15.89 12.25 1.09
N GLN A 129 15.15 11.60 2.00
CA GLN A 129 15.71 10.62 2.94
C GLN A 129 15.84 9.22 2.33
N VAL A 130 15.18 8.95 1.19
CA VAL A 130 15.09 7.62 0.58
C VAL A 130 16.46 7.02 0.26
N LYS A 131 17.44 7.85 -0.14
CA LYS A 131 18.81 7.40 -0.39
C LYS A 131 19.46 6.78 0.85
N GLU A 132 19.32 7.41 2.00
CA GLU A 132 19.89 6.91 3.26
C GLU A 132 19.06 5.75 3.84
N ILE A 133 17.74 5.81 3.67
CA ILE A 133 16.83 4.72 4.02
C ILE A 133 17.16 3.44 3.23
N ARG A 134 17.48 3.55 1.94
CA ARG A 134 17.87 2.40 1.11
C ARG A 134 19.08 1.68 1.72
N LYS A 135 20.11 2.43 2.14
CA LYS A 135 21.28 1.86 2.83
C LYS A 135 20.91 1.22 4.16
N LYS A 136 20.01 1.86 4.94
CA LYS A 136 19.48 1.30 6.20
C LYS A 136 18.81 -0.04 5.96
N ILE A 137 17.89 -0.12 5.00
CA ILE A 137 17.17 -1.36 4.65
C ILE A 137 18.17 -2.44 4.21
N SER A 138 19.14 -2.12 3.35
CA SER A 138 20.18 -3.08 2.95
C SER A 138 20.97 -3.61 4.14
N LYS A 139 21.34 -2.74 5.10
CA LYS A 139 22.01 -3.15 6.33
C LYS A 139 21.11 -4.03 7.21
N GLU A 140 19.85 -3.66 7.39
CA GLU A 140 18.88 -4.44 8.20
C GLU A 140 18.62 -5.83 7.62
N ILE A 141 18.58 -5.95 6.28
CA ILE A 141 18.49 -7.24 5.59
C ILE A 141 19.77 -8.06 5.84
N PHE A 142 20.95 -7.46 5.70
CA PHE A 142 22.23 -8.15 5.91
C PHE A 142 22.39 -8.63 7.37
N ASP A 143 22.05 -7.77 8.32
CA ASP A 143 22.13 -8.06 9.76
C ASP A 143 21.01 -9.02 10.22
N GLY A 144 19.94 -9.19 9.43
CA GLY A 144 18.76 -9.97 9.80
C GLY A 144 17.94 -9.37 10.94
N ALA A 145 18.14 -8.09 11.25
CA ALA A 145 17.52 -7.40 12.37
C ALA A 145 17.17 -5.95 12.01
N MET A 146 16.01 -5.49 12.49
CA MET A 146 15.62 -4.08 12.35
C MET A 146 16.40 -3.21 13.36
N SER A 147 16.82 -2.04 12.91
CA SER A 147 17.33 -1.02 13.83
C SER A 147 16.20 -0.43 14.68
N GLU A 148 16.54 0.03 15.88
CA GLU A 148 15.58 0.63 16.81
C GLU A 148 14.79 1.77 16.13
N PRO A 149 13.45 1.81 16.30
CA PRO A 149 12.65 2.88 15.75
C PRO A 149 13.14 4.22 16.31
N LYS A 150 13.23 5.23 15.44
CA LYS A 150 13.39 6.61 15.91
C LYS A 150 12.23 6.90 16.86
N LYS A 151 12.52 7.33 18.09
CA LYS A 151 11.50 7.73 19.05
C LYS A 151 10.63 8.81 18.41
N ILE A 152 9.42 8.43 18.01
CA ILE A 152 8.40 9.38 17.59
C ILE A 152 8.02 10.14 18.85
N ASP A 153 8.21 11.46 18.83
CA ASP A 153 7.78 12.30 19.93
C ASP A 153 6.26 12.22 20.06
N LYS A 154 5.80 11.51 21.08
CA LYS A 154 4.37 11.30 21.36
C LYS A 154 3.66 12.59 21.77
N SER A 155 4.40 13.68 22.05
CA SER A 155 3.81 14.99 22.31
C SER A 155 3.24 15.67 21.05
N ILE A 156 3.59 15.17 19.85
CA ILE A 156 3.20 15.76 18.56
C ILE A 156 1.98 15.04 17.94
N VAL A 157 1.66 13.81 18.35
CA VAL A 157 0.58 13.00 17.75
C VAL A 157 -0.64 12.89 18.67
N GLY A 158 -1.50 13.91 18.60
CA GLY A 158 -2.74 14.03 19.38
C GLY A 158 -3.97 13.28 18.85
N TRP A 159 -3.87 12.29 17.97
CA TRP A 159 -5.05 11.63 17.41
C TRP A 159 -4.88 10.12 17.22
N ALA A 160 -5.57 9.35 18.06
CA ALA A 160 -5.89 7.95 17.81
C ALA A 160 -7.14 7.88 16.92
N ILE A 161 -7.04 7.18 15.78
CA ILE A 161 -8.18 6.78 14.92
C ILE A 161 -8.46 5.30 15.14
#